data_AF-A0A354ZFV9-F1
#
_entry.id   AF-A0A354ZFV9-F1
#
_cell.length_a   1.000
_cell.length_b   1.000
_cell.length_c   1.000
_cell.angle_alpha   90.00
_cell.angle_beta   90.00
_cell.angle_gamma   90.00
#
_symmetry.space_group_name_H-M   'P 1'
#
loop_
_entity.id
_entity.type
_entity.pdbx_description
1 polymer ?
#
loop_
_entity_poly.entity_id
_entity_poly.type
_entity_poly.pdbx_seq_one_letter_code
_entity_poly.pdbx_strand_id
1 'polypeptide(L)' 'MLMEITIVGRNIAVTDALRGYAEKKVAKLQRYFERGIMEAQVSMAVERGIHGVDITILVDGLLLRGEEHTGD' A
#
# COMPACT_ATOMS: atom_id res chain seq x y z
N MET A 1 0.34 17.60 -5.97
CA MET A 1 -0.38 16.59 -5.18
C MET A 1 0.57 16.06 -4.13
N LEU A 2 0.12 16.00 -2.87
CA LEU A 2 0.90 15.43 -1.77
C LEU A 2 0.37 14.04 -1.51
N MET A 3 1.27 13.05 -1.44
CA MET A 3 0.92 11.69 -1.08
C MET A 3 1.81 11.24 0.06
N GLU A 4 1.19 10.72 1.10
CA GLU A 4 1.86 10.12 2.23
C GLU A 4 1.60 8.61 2.20
N ILE A 5 2.67 7.82 2.21
CA ILE A 5 2.61 6.36 2.16
C ILE A 5 3.16 5.81 3.47
N THR A 6 2.29 5.17 4.25
CA THR A 6 2.68 4.41 5.44
C THR A 6 2.73 2.93 5.10
N ILE A 7 3.85 2.27 5.40
CA ILE A 7 4.07 0.85 5.13
C ILE A 7 4.37 0.12 6.43
N VAL A 8 3.58 -0.89 6.75
CA VAL A 8 3.65 -1.68 7.97
C VAL A 8 3.76 -3.16 7.63
N GLY A 9 4.64 -3.88 8.33
CA GLY A 9 4.76 -5.33 8.26
C GLY A 9 4.12 -6.01 9.46
N ARG A 10 3.38 -7.10 9.25
CA ARG A 10 2.86 -8.00 10.28
C ARG A 10 3.46 -9.38 10.06
N ASN A 11 4.25 -9.88 11.02
CA ASN A 11 4.97 -11.16 10.89
C ASN A 11 5.94 -11.22 9.69
N ILE A 12 6.35 -10.06 9.15
CA ILE A 12 7.35 -9.93 8.10
C ILE A 12 8.19 -8.67 8.36
N ALA A 13 9.50 -8.75 8.09
CA ALA A 13 10.35 -7.57 8.02
C ALA A 13 10.14 -6.83 6.69
N VAL A 14 9.74 -5.56 6.75
CA VAL A 14 9.64 -4.71 5.55
C VAL A 14 11.04 -4.25 5.16
N THR A 15 11.68 -4.98 4.24
CA THR A 15 12.97 -4.60 3.69
C THR A 15 12.87 -3.35 2.82
N ASP A 16 13.99 -2.67 2.58
CA ASP A 16 14.03 -1.49 1.70
C ASP A 16 13.55 -1.81 0.28
N ALA A 17 13.81 -3.02 -0.21
CA ALA A 17 13.32 -3.48 -1.50
C ALA A 17 11.79 -3.61 -1.54
N LEU A 18 11.18 -4.19 -0.49
CA LEU A 18 9.73 -4.28 -0.37
C LEU A 18 9.10 -2.89 -0.23
N ARG A 19 9.69 -2.05 0.62
CA ARG A 19 9.26 -0.66 0.84
C ARG A 19 9.26 0.12 -0.47
N GLY A 20 10.41 0.16 -1.17
CA GLY A 20 10.54 0.89 -2.42
C GLY A 20 9.64 0.34 -3.54
N TYR A 21 9.41 -0.99 -3.57
CA TYR A 21 8.48 -1.59 -4.52
C TYR A 21 7.03 -1.17 -4.26
N ALA A 22 6.59 -1.21 -3.00
CA ALA A 22 5.25 -0.78 -2.60
C ALA A 22 5.06 0.72 -2.88
N GLU A 23 5.98 1.59 -2.44
CA GLU A 23 5.93 3.03 -2.70
C GLU A 23 5.80 3.34 -4.19
N LYS A 24 6.64 2.72 -5.04
CA LYS A 24 6.60 2.89 -6.49
C LYS A 24 5.26 2.46 -7.10
N LYS A 25 4.62 1.43 -6.56
CA LYS A 25 3.34 0.91 -7.08
C LYS A 25 2.17 1.77 -6.64
N VAL A 26 2.13 2.18 -5.38
CA VAL A 26 1.03 3.02 -4.88
C VAL A 26 1.13 4.45 -5.41
N ALA A 27 2.34 5.01 -5.56
CA ALA A 27 2.54 6.33 -6.17
C ALA A 27 1.99 6.44 -7.60
N LYS A 28 1.91 5.32 -8.35
CA LYS A 28 1.28 5.30 -9.67
C LYS A 28 -0.20 5.65 -9.65
N LEU A 29 -0.88 5.50 -8.51
CA LEU A 29 -2.30 5.81 -8.38
C LEU A 29 -2.57 7.31 -8.37
N GLN A 30 -1.56 8.13 -8.03
CA GLN A 30 -1.65 9.59 -8.11
C GLN A 30 -2.09 10.09 -9.48
N ARG A 31 -1.78 9.35 -10.56
CA ARG A 31 -2.17 9.75 -11.92
C ARG A 31 -3.68 9.79 -12.16
N TYR A 32 -4.47 9.13 -11.31
CA TYR A 32 -5.93 9.05 -11.46
C TYR A 32 -6.68 10.14 -10.70
N PHE A 33 -5.97 10.95 -9.93
CA PHE A 33 -6.54 12.06 -9.16
C PHE A 33 -5.87 13.36 -9.61
N GLU A 34 -6.62 14.45 -9.68
CA GLU A 34 -6.09 15.71 -10.23
C GLU A 34 -5.59 16.65 -9.14
N ARG A 35 -6.21 16.63 -7.95
CA ARG A 35 -5.91 17.49 -6.79
C ARG A 35 -6.13 16.70 -5.50
N GLY A 36 -5.75 17.29 -4.36
CA GLY A 36 -5.96 16.68 -3.04
C GLY A 36 -4.70 16.15 -2.35
N ILE A 37 -4.91 15.71 -1.11
CA ILE A 37 -3.95 14.97 -0.28
C ILE A 37 -4.38 13.50 -0.36
N MET A 38 -3.43 12.62 -0.69
CA MET A 38 -3.66 11.18 -0.73
C MET A 38 -2.93 10.53 0.44
N GLU A 39 -3.66 9.91 1.34
CA GLU A 39 -3.10 9.12 2.42
C GLU A 39 -3.25 7.64 2.06
N ALA A 40 -2.12 6.92 1.97
CA ALA A 40 -2.10 5.51 1.66
C ALA A 40 -1.48 4.72 2.81
N GLN A 41 -2.17 3.68 3.26
CA GLN A 41 -1.66 2.70 4.20
C GLN A 41 -1.52 1.35 3.50
N VAL A 42 -0.31 0.80 3.52
CA VAL A 42 0.01 -0.54 3.00
C VAL A 42 0.39 -1.42 4.18
N SER A 43 -0.30 -2.55 4.33
CA SER A 43 0.06 -3.59 5.29
C SER A 43 0.51 -4.83 4.55
N MET A 44 1.65 -5.39 4.92
CA MET A 44 2.19 -6.63 4.36
C MET A 44 2.23 -7.67 5.46
N ALA A 45 1.79 -8.90 5.17
CA ALA A 45 1.80 -9.98 6.14
C ALA A 45 2.25 -11.29 5.52
N VAL A 46 2.87 -12.15 6.33
CA VAL A 46 3.13 -13.55 5.97
C VAL A 46 2.57 -14.44 7.06
N GLU A 47 1.64 -15.32 6.70
CA GLU A 47 1.01 -16.26 7.62
C GLU A 47 0.96 -17.64 6.97
N ARG A 48 1.67 -18.60 7.57
CA ARG A 48 1.73 -20.02 7.09
C ARG A 48 2.14 -20.14 5.61
N GLY A 49 3.05 -19.30 5.15
CA GLY A 49 3.51 -19.27 3.75
C GLY A 49 2.57 -18.54 2.79
N ILE A 50 1.49 -17.93 3.28
CA ILE A 50 0.63 -17.05 2.49
C ILE A 50 1.10 -15.62 2.69
N HIS A 51 1.42 -14.96 1.59
CA HIS A 51 1.81 -13.55 1.50
C HIS A 51 0.55 -12.71 1.24
N GLY A 52 0.20 -11.85 2.19
CA GLY A 52 -0.93 -10.94 2.12
C GLY A 52 -0.49 -9.48 1.98
N VAL A 53 -1.21 -8.71 1.17
CA VAL A 53 -1.06 -7.25 1.09
C VAL A 53 -2.41 -6.58 1.13
N ASP A 54 -2.59 -5.67 2.08
CA ASP A 54 -3.76 -4.81 2.24
C ASP A 54 -3.38 -3.36 1.95
N ILE A 55 -4.14 -2.68 1.09
CA ILE A 55 -3.94 -1.27 0.77
C ILE A 55 -5.24 -0.52 1.04
N THR A 56 -5.16 0.53 1.85
CA THR A 56 -6.24 1.49 2.07
C THR A 56 -5.77 2.87 1.63
N ILE A 57 -6.57 3.58 0.83
CA ILE A 57 -6.27 4.94 0.37
C ILE A 57 -7.46 5.83 0.67
N LEU A 58 -7.20 6.97 1.29
CA LEU A 58 -8.15 8.06 1.46
C LEU A 58 -7.73 9.23 0.55
N VAL A 59 -8.63 9.65 -0.32
CA VAL A 59 -8.41 10.79 -1.24
C VAL A 59 -9.73 11.50 -1.49
N ASP A 60 -9.77 12.81 -1.25
CA ASP A 60 -10.95 13.67 -1.51
C ASP A 60 -12.28 13.08 -0.98
N GLY A 61 -12.25 12.45 0.19
CA GLY A 61 -13.42 11.82 0.82
C GLY A 61 -13.80 10.45 0.25
N LEU A 62 -13.09 9.95 -0.76
CA LEU A 62 -13.21 8.60 -1.30
C LEU A 62 -12.27 7.64 -0.55
N LEU A 63 -12.83 6.53 -0.07
CA LEU A 63 -12.09 5.43 0.54
C LEU A 63 -11.95 4.29 -0.47
N LEU A 64 -10.71 3.97 -0.83
CA LEU A 64 -10.37 2.85 -1.70
C LEU A 64 -9.68 1.76 -0.88
N ARG A 65 -10.09 0.51 -1.10
CA ARG A 65 -9.48 -0.67 -0.48
C ARG A 65 -9.21 -1.74 -1.51
N GLY A 66 -8.06 -2.39 -1.36
CA GLY A 66 -7.68 -3.57 -2.11
C GLY A 66 -6.88 -4.50 -1.21
N GLU A 67 -7.13 -5.80 -1.36
CA GLU A 67 -6.53 -6.90 -0.62
C GLU A 67 -6.11 -7.95 -1.65
N GLU A 68 -4.97 -8.59 -1.46
CA GLU A 68 -4.55 -9.75 -2.24
C GLU A 68 -3.73 -10.71 -1.37
N HIS A 69 -3.91 -12.01 -1.61
CA HIS A 69 -3.20 -13.09 -0.93
C HIS A 69 -2.65 -14.10 -1.94
N THR A 70 -1.37 -14.41 -1.85
CA THR A 70 -0.71 -15.42 -2.70
C THR A 70 0.13 -16.39 -1.88
N GLY A 71 0.37 -17.58 -2.40
CA GLY A 71 1.34 -18.55 -1.84
C GLY A 71 2.74 -18.44 -2.45
N ASP A 72 2.93 -17.49 -3.37
CA ASP A 72 4.22 -17.17 -4.00
C ASP A 72 5.15 -16.36 -3.10
#